data_AF-H2C7B5-F1
#
_entry.id   AF-H2C7B5-F1
#
_cell.length_a   1.000
_cell.length_b   1.000
_cell.length_c   1.000
_cell.angle_alpha   90.00
_cell.angle_beta   90.00
_cell.angle_gamma   90.00
#
_symmetry.space_group_name_H-M   'P 1'
#
loop_
_entity.id
_entity.type
_entity.pdbx_description
1 polymer ?
#
loop_
_entity_poly.entity_id
_entity_poly.type
_entity_poly.pdbx_seq_one_letter_code
_entity_poly.pdbx_strand_id
1 'polypeptide(L)'
;MLVRKYKRDSGTQARYLYTTDLSLSEEEIEEAWRMRWEIEELHRDVKALGLEESSFWRRERLQGYLTIFTIMTNVVRELVGALNLRSVEAFLRFVERHLGGPPADENL
;
A
#
# COMPACT_ATOMS: atom_id res chain seq x y z
N MET A 1 34.00 11.57 -14.25
CA MET A 1 32.54 11.30 -14.20
C MET A 1 31.88 12.16 -15.25
N LEU A 2 31.17 11.57 -16.22
CA LEU A 2 30.43 12.31 -17.25
C LEU A 2 29.03 12.62 -16.73
N VAL A 3 28.56 13.85 -16.95
CA VAL A 3 27.25 14.33 -16.51
C VAL A 3 26.60 15.06 -17.67
N ARG A 4 25.35 14.70 -17.98
CA ARG A 4 24.53 15.38 -18.99
C ARG A 4 23.64 16.41 -18.29
N LYS A 5 23.58 17.62 -18.86
CA LYS A 5 22.75 18.73 -18.39
C LYS A 5 21.54 18.87 -19.32
N TYR A 6 20.35 18.85 -18.74
CA TYR A 6 19.10 19.17 -19.40
C TYR A 6 18.56 20.51 -18.86
N LYS A 7 18.06 21.37 -19.76
CA LYS A 7 17.45 22.66 -19.40
C LYS A 7 16.02 22.67 -19.89
N ARG A 8 15.06 22.88 -18.99
CA ARG A 8 13.68 23.18 -19.33
C ARG A 8 13.41 24.67 -19.12
N ASP A 9 13.02 25.37 -20.18
CA ASP A 9 12.54 26.76 -20.10
C ASP A 9 11.01 26.75 -20.02
N SER A 10 10.46 27.11 -18.85
CA SER A 10 9.02 27.22 -18.61
C SER A 10 8.49 28.65 -18.78
N GLY A 11 9.22 29.54 -19.46
CA GLY A 11 8.88 30.94 -19.69
C GLY A 11 9.13 31.86 -18.48
N THR A 12 8.84 31.41 -17.26
CA THR A 12 9.05 32.18 -16.00
C THR A 12 10.23 31.69 -15.17
N GLN A 13 10.65 30.44 -15.34
CA GLN A 13 11.81 29.89 -14.63
C GLN A 13 12.50 28.79 -15.47
N ALA A 14 13.83 28.88 -15.56
CA ALA A 14 14.66 27.81 -16.13
C ALA A 14 14.97 26.77 -15.04
N ARG A 15 14.68 25.49 -15.31
CA ARG A 15 15.12 24.37 -14.47
C ARG A 15 16.24 23.61 -15.15
N TYR A 16 17.25 23.25 -14.36
CA TYR A 16 18.39 22.47 -14.82
C TYR A 16 18.41 21.13 -14.10
N LEU A 17 18.34 20.04 -14.88
CA LEU A 17 18.44 18.68 -14.41
C LEU A 17 19.78 18.09 -14.85
N TYR A 18 20.41 17.30 -13.97
CA TYR A 18 21.70 16.70 -14.23
C TYR A 18 21.59 15.19 -13.99
N THR A 19 22.08 14.40 -14.94
CA THR A 19 22.11 12.94 -14.83
C THR A 19 23.48 12.39 -15.20
N THR A 20 23.90 11.32 -14.52
CA THR A 20 25.07 10.51 -14.89
C THR A 20 24.74 9.46 -15.94
N ASP A 21 23.45 9.15 -16.11
CA ASP A 21 22.98 8.23 -17.13
C ASP A 21 22.77 8.99 -18.45
N LEU A 22 23.70 8.79 -19.38
CA LEU A 22 23.71 9.48 -20.67
C LEU A 22 22.70 8.90 -21.67
N SER A 23 22.14 7.72 -21.38
CA SER A 23 21.21 7.01 -22.27
C SER A 23 19.78 7.54 -22.22
N LEU A 24 19.44 8.23 -21.14
CA LEU A 24 18.08 8.74 -20.91
C LEU A 24 17.68 9.82 -21.91
N SER A 25 16.43 9.76 -22.36
CA SER A 25 15.75 10.83 -23.09
C SER A 25 15.46 12.02 -22.17
N GLU A 26 15.14 13.17 -22.76
CA GLU A 26 14.75 14.34 -21.98
C GLU A 26 13.45 14.10 -21.21
N GLU A 27 12.48 13.41 -21.83
CA GLU A 27 11.23 13.00 -21.20
C GLU A 27 11.46 12.05 -20.02
N GLU A 28 12.36 11.07 -20.14
CA GLU A 28 12.70 10.15 -19.05
C GLU A 28 13.36 10.87 -17.87
N ILE A 29 14.21 11.86 -18.15
CA ILE A 29 14.81 12.72 -17.12
C ILE A 29 13.74 13.56 -16.42
N GLU A 30 12.76 14.10 -17.16
CA GLU A 30 11.65 14.86 -16.58
C GLU A 30 10.72 13.98 -15.75
N GLU A 31 10.42 12.77 -16.22
CA GLU A 31 9.56 11.82 -15.51
C GLU A 31 10.22 11.37 -14.22
N ALA A 32 11.51 11.01 -14.24
CA ALA A 32 12.27 10.69 -13.03
C ALA A 32 12.30 11.87 -12.04
N TRP A 33 12.42 13.10 -12.54
CA TRP A 33 12.31 14.30 -11.70
C TRP A 33 10.90 14.49 -11.13
N ARG A 34 9.85 14.21 -11.91
CA ARG A 34 8.46 14.30 -11.46
C ARG A 34 8.15 13.27 -10.37
N MET A 35 8.61 12.03 -10.54
CA MET A 35 8.48 10.94 -9.57
C MET A 35 9.13 11.25 -8.22
N ARG A 36 10.10 12.17 -8.18
CA ARG A 36 10.67 12.66 -6.91
C ARG A 36 9.58 13.18 -5.97
N TRP A 37 8.57 13.87 -6.49
CA TRP A 37 7.48 14.40 -5.66
C TRP A 37 6.59 13.29 -5.09
N GLU A 38 6.38 12.21 -5.83
CA GLU A 38 5.62 11.04 -5.36
C GLU A 38 6.35 10.33 -4.20
N ILE A 39 7.69 10.27 -4.25
CA ILE A 39 8.50 9.74 -3.14
C ILE A 39 8.43 10.66 -1.92
N GLU A 40 8.46 11.98 -2.12
CA GLU A 40 8.31 12.95 -1.03
C GLU A 40 6.90 12.89 -0.41
N GLU A 41 5.87 12.61 -1.21
CA GLU A 41 4.50 12.37 -0.74
C GLU A 41 4.39 11.07 0.06
N LEU A 42 4.93 9.96 -0.45
CA LEU A 42 5.01 8.69 0.28
C LEU A 42 5.74 8.86 1.62
N HIS A 43 6.85 9.60 1.65
CA HIS A 43 7.53 9.92 2.90
C HIS A 43 6.64 10.71 3.85
N ARG A 44 5.89 11.73 3.38
CA ARG A 44 4.94 12.46 4.23
C ARG A 44 3.85 11.56 4.80
N ASP A 45 3.32 10.64 4.00
CA ASP A 45 2.28 9.72 4.44
C ASP A 45 2.79 8.73 5.49
N VAL A 46 4.01 8.20 5.29
CA VAL A 46 4.70 7.34 6.27
C VAL A 46 4.88 8.09 7.61
N LYS A 47 5.21 9.38 7.58
CA LYS A 47 5.31 10.21 8.78
C LYS A 47 3.94 10.47 9.42
N ALA A 48 2.94 10.82 8.62
CA ALA A 48 1.58 11.09 9.10
C ALA A 48 0.94 9.86 9.79
N LEU A 49 1.30 8.66 9.34
CA LEU A 49 0.88 7.39 9.94
C LEU A 49 1.71 6.99 11.17
N GLY A 50 2.70 7.79 11.59
CA GLY A 50 3.58 7.48 12.73
C GLY A 50 4.50 6.28 12.48
N LEU A 51 4.75 5.95 11.21
CA LEU A 51 5.57 4.81 10.82
C LEU A 51 7.07 5.17 10.69
N GLU A 52 7.41 6.46 10.73
CA GLU A 52 8.79 6.96 10.65
C GLU A 52 9.69 6.36 11.74
N GLU A 53 9.16 6.25 12.96
CA GLU A 53 9.86 5.78 14.18
C GLU A 53 9.49 4.35 14.57
N SER A 54 8.73 3.65 13.73
CA SER A 54 8.39 2.26 13.99
C SER A 54 9.65 1.41 13.95
N SER A 55 10.01 0.78 15.07
CA SER A 55 11.13 -0.16 15.13
C SER A 55 10.99 -1.21 14.02
N PHE A 56 12.11 -1.71 13.50
CA PHE A 56 12.12 -2.78 12.49
C PHE A 56 11.12 -3.90 12.84
N TRP A 57 11.10 -4.30 14.11
CA TRP A 57 10.16 -5.26 14.70
C TRP A 57 8.68 -4.87 14.62
N ARG A 58 8.34 -3.57 14.66
CA ARG A 58 6.96 -3.08 14.54
C ARG A 58 6.51 -3.03 13.08
N ARG A 59 7.43 -2.77 12.14
CA ARG A 59 7.17 -2.85 10.68
C ARG A 59 6.95 -4.28 10.22
N GLU A 60 7.86 -5.19 10.57
CA GLU A 60 7.70 -6.63 10.26
C GLU A 60 6.43 -7.20 10.90
N ARG A 61 6.12 -6.79 12.13
CA ARG A 61 4.89 -7.21 12.81
C ARG A 61 3.64 -6.67 12.12
N LEU A 62 3.64 -5.41 11.69
CA LEU A 62 2.53 -4.82 10.92
C LEU A 62 2.37 -5.53 9.57
N GLN A 63 3.46 -5.79 8.86
CA GLN A 63 3.44 -6.57 7.62
C GLN A 63 2.93 -8.00 7.85
N GLY A 64 3.33 -8.64 8.94
CA GLY A 64 2.82 -9.94 9.37
C GLY A 64 1.31 -9.90 9.62
N TYR A 65 0.81 -8.90 10.35
CA TYR A 65 -0.62 -8.70 10.56
C TYR A 65 -1.38 -8.50 9.25
N LEU A 66 -0.88 -7.64 8.35
CA LEU A 66 -1.52 -7.40 7.05
C LEU A 66 -1.53 -8.66 6.17
N THR A 67 -0.47 -9.45 6.22
CA THR A 67 -0.37 -10.72 5.50
C THR A 67 -1.41 -11.71 6.02
N ILE A 68 -1.48 -11.90 7.34
CA ILE A 68 -2.49 -12.78 7.97
C ILE A 68 -3.90 -12.29 7.65
N PHE A 69 -4.16 -10.99 7.81
CA PHE A 69 -5.46 -10.39 7.52
C PHE A 69 -5.89 -10.64 6.07
N THR A 70 -4.97 -10.48 5.11
CA THR A 70 -5.22 -10.73 3.69
C THR A 70 -5.53 -12.20 3.43
N ILE A 71 -4.74 -13.12 3.99
CA ILE A 71 -4.98 -14.57 3.88
C ILE A 71 -6.36 -14.92 4.44
N MET A 72 -6.68 -14.48 5.65
CA MET A 72 -7.97 -14.75 6.30
C MET A 72 -9.15 -14.18 5.50
N THR A 73 -9.01 -12.97 4.96
CA THR A 73 -10.04 -12.35 4.14
C THR A 73 -10.28 -13.14 2.85
N ASN A 74 -9.21 -13.62 2.21
CA ASN A 74 -9.32 -14.44 1.01
C ASN A 74 -9.98 -15.79 1.29
N VAL A 75 -9.59 -16.47 2.38
CA VAL A 75 -10.20 -17.73 2.82
C VAL A 75 -11.70 -17.54 3.10
N VAL A 76 -12.09 -16.49 3.82
CA VAL A 76 -13.51 -16.20 4.09
C VAL A 76 -14.27 -15.93 2.78
N ARG A 77 -13.69 -15.15 1.86
CA ARG A 77 -14.31 -14.89 0.55
C ARG A 77 -14.52 -16.18 -0.25
N GLU A 78 -13.52 -17.06 -0.28
CA GLU A 78 -13.60 -18.34 -0.99
C GLU A 78 -14.66 -19.25 -0.37
N LEU A 79 -14.71 -19.35 0.96
CA LEU A 79 -15.73 -20.13 1.66
C LEU A 79 -17.15 -19.60 1.43
N VAL A 80 -17.33 -18.28 1.44
CA VAL A 80 -18.62 -17.66 1.11
C VAL A 80 -19.06 -18.08 -0.31
N GLY A 81 -18.14 -18.07 -1.28
CA GLY A 81 -18.42 -18.54 -2.63
C GLY A 81 -18.71 -20.04 -2.72
N ALA A 82 -17.88 -20.87 -2.09
CA ALA A 82 -17.99 -22.33 -2.11
C ALA A 82 -19.28 -22.84 -1.45
N LEU A 83 -19.75 -22.14 -0.41
CA LEU A 83 -21.01 -22.42 0.27
C LEU A 83 -22.22 -21.74 -0.39
N ASN A 84 -22.01 -21.05 -1.52
CA ASN A 84 -23.03 -20.31 -2.26
C ASN A 84 -23.80 -19.30 -1.38
N LEU A 85 -23.08 -18.63 -0.48
CA LEU A 85 -23.62 -17.65 0.44
C LEU A 85 -23.54 -16.25 -0.16
N ARG A 86 -24.50 -15.40 0.20
CA ARG A 86 -24.61 -14.04 -0.36
C ARG A 86 -23.77 -13.00 0.37
N SER A 87 -23.25 -13.31 1.55
CA SER A 87 -22.48 -12.39 2.38
C SER A 87 -21.66 -13.11 3.45
N VAL A 88 -20.69 -12.38 4.02
CA VAL A 88 -19.93 -12.83 5.21
C VAL A 88 -20.85 -13.01 6.42
N GLU A 89 -21.88 -12.18 6.58
CA GLU A 89 -22.85 -12.34 7.65
C GLU A 89 -23.61 -13.68 7.54
N ALA A 90 -24.00 -14.07 6.32
CA ALA A 90 -24.62 -15.37 6.08
C ALA A 90 -23.65 -16.52 6.42
N PHE A 91 -22.35 -16.34 6.18
CA PHE A 91 -21.31 -17.27 6.58
C PHE A 91 -21.17 -17.38 8.10
N LEU A 92 -21.18 -16.28 8.84
CA LEU A 92 -21.14 -16.30 10.31
C LEU A 92 -22.36 -17.05 10.89
N ARG A 93 -23.57 -16.73 10.41
CA ARG A 93 -24.79 -17.45 10.81
C ARG A 93 -24.75 -18.94 10.45
N PHE A 94 -24.09 -19.30 9.34
CA PHE A 94 -23.89 -20.68 8.94
C PHE A 94 -22.97 -21.42 9.92
N VAL A 95 -21.84 -20.82 10.29
CA VAL A 95 -20.89 -21.36 11.27
C VAL A 95 -21.56 -21.53 12.63
N GLU A 96 -22.29 -20.52 13.11
CA GLU A 96 -22.99 -20.58 14.39
C GLU A 96 -23.96 -21.77 14.49
N ARG A 97 -24.72 -22.02 13.40
CA ARG A 97 -25.74 -23.07 13.35
C ARG A 97 -25.18 -24.48 13.18
N HIS A 98 -24.04 -24.64 12.50
CA HIS A 98 -23.54 -25.96 12.08
C HIS A 98 -22.25 -26.37 12.79
N LEU A 99 -21.45 -25.42 13.25
CA LEU A 99 -20.15 -25.65 13.90
C LEU A 99 -20.14 -25.23 15.37
N GLY A 100 -21.21 -24.59 15.84
CA GLY A 100 -21.34 -24.06 17.20
C GLY A 100 -20.68 -22.70 17.33
N GLY A 101 -21.50 -21.65 17.41
CA GLY A 101 -21.03 -20.30 17.75
C GLY A 101 -20.81 -20.16 19.26
N PRO A 102 -19.96 -19.21 19.70
CA PRO A 102 -19.95 -18.81 21.11
C PRO A 102 -21.38 -18.37 21.50
N PRO A 103 -21.86 -18.71 22.71
CA PRO A 103 -23.20 -18.36 23.14
C PRO A 103 -23.37 -16.84 23.01
N ALA A 104 -24.47 -16.42 22.37
CA ALA A 104 -24.85 -15.02 22.38
C ALA A 104 -24.98 -14.60 23.85
N ASP A 105 -24.26 -13.53 24.25
CA ASP A 105 -24.42 -12.96 25.57
C ASP A 105 -25.87 -12.47 25.71
N GLU A 106 -26.71 -13.31 26.33
CA GLU A 106 -28.03 -12.97 26.84
C GLU A 106 -27.85 -12.07 28.08
N ASN A 107 -27.29 -10.87 27.95
CA ASN A 107 -27.38 -9.79 28.96
C ASN A 107 -26.88 -8.46 28.37
N LEU A 108 -27.77 -7.75 27.68
CA LEU A 108 -27.74 -6.30 27.49
C LEU A 108 -29.17 -5.77 27.44
#